data_AF-A0A414QCU2-F1
#
_entry.id   AF-A0A414QCU2-F1
#
_cell.length_a   1.000
_cell.length_b   1.000
_cell.length_c   1.000
_cell.angle_alpha   90.00
_cell.angle_beta   90.00
_cell.angle_gamma   90.00
#
_symmetry.space_group_name_H-M   'P 1'
#
loop_
_entity.id
_entity.type
_entity.pdbx_description
1 polymer ?
#
loop_
_entity_poly.entity_id
_entity_poly.type
_entity_poly.pdbx_seq_one_letter_code
_entity_poly.pdbx_strand_id
1 'polypeptide(L)'
;MEITLSKTLPPYPTFVEGIRRAPDRGYTLDAAQTAMALKNALRYIPKELHETLAPEFMEELRTRGRIYGYRYRPQGDLKAKPIDEYKGRCIEGKAFQVMIDNNLCFDIALYPYELVTYGETGQVCQNWMQYRLIKQYLEVLTDDQTLVIESGHPLGLFKSKPEAPRVIITNAMMVGLYDNQQDWHTAMQMGVANYGQMTAGGWMYIGPQGIVHGTFNTLLNAGRLKLGIPQDGDLRGRLFVSSGLGGM
;
A
#
# COMPACT_ATOMS: atom_id res chain seq x y z
N MET A 1 -6.34 -18.30 -17.65
CA MET A 1 -5.06 -18.59 -16.97
C MET A 1 -5.31 -18.37 -15.49
N GLU A 2 -5.05 -19.38 -14.66
CA GLU A 2 -5.19 -19.27 -13.21
C GLU A 2 -3.88 -18.71 -12.64
N ILE A 3 -3.94 -17.60 -11.91
CA ILE A 3 -2.78 -16.97 -11.28
C ILE A 3 -2.85 -17.28 -9.78
N THR A 4 -1.88 -18.07 -9.31
CA THR A 4 -1.81 -18.52 -7.92
C THR A 4 -0.38 -18.42 -7.41
N LEU A 5 -0.23 -18.28 -6.09
CA LEU A 5 1.09 -18.33 -5.46
C LEU A 5 1.68 -19.74 -5.54
N SER A 6 3.02 -19.80 -5.54
CA SER A 6 3.74 -21.06 -5.60
C SER A 6 3.35 -22.01 -4.46
N LYS A 7 3.29 -23.30 -4.78
CA LYS A 7 3.15 -24.39 -3.81
C LYS A 7 4.42 -24.61 -2.98
N THR A 8 5.53 -24.01 -3.38
CA THR A 8 6.77 -24.04 -2.62
C THR A 8 6.81 -22.86 -1.67
N LEU A 9 7.00 -23.16 -0.39
CA LEU A 9 7.10 -22.17 0.67
C LEU A 9 8.37 -21.31 0.50
N PRO A 10 8.27 -19.97 0.39
CA PRO A 10 9.45 -19.13 0.34
C PRO A 10 10.16 -19.08 1.72
N PRO A 11 11.48 -18.85 1.73
CA PRO A 11 12.20 -18.64 2.98
C PRO A 11 11.66 -17.40 3.68
N TYR A 12 11.71 -17.39 5.01
CA TYR A 12 11.25 -16.25 5.80
C TYR A 12 12.14 -15.02 5.53
N PRO A 13 11.59 -13.79 5.42
CA PRO A 13 12.38 -12.60 5.16
C PRO A 13 13.33 -12.26 6.30
N THR A 14 14.44 -11.62 5.96
CA THR A 14 15.29 -10.91 6.94
C THR A 14 14.85 -9.46 7.06
N PHE A 15 14.87 -8.93 8.28
CA PHE A 15 14.58 -7.53 8.56
C PHE A 15 15.87 -6.80 8.91
N VAL A 16 16.21 -5.79 8.11
CA VAL A 16 17.37 -4.92 8.34
C VAL A 16 17.11 -4.05 9.57
N GLU A 17 18.06 -4.03 10.50
CA GLU A 17 18.03 -3.19 11.69
C GLU A 17 17.99 -1.69 11.32
N GLY A 18 17.31 -0.88 12.12
CA GLY A 18 17.18 0.56 11.91
C GLY A 18 16.12 0.98 10.88
N ILE A 19 15.65 0.06 10.03
CA ILE A 19 14.51 0.32 9.15
C ILE A 19 13.21 0.26 9.97
N ARG A 20 12.40 1.33 9.87
CA ARG A 20 11.20 1.52 10.67
C ARG A 20 10.17 0.40 10.44
N ARG A 21 9.44 0.08 11.51
CA ARG A 21 8.37 -0.92 11.56
C ARG A 21 7.08 -0.26 12.02
N ALA A 22 5.96 -0.65 11.45
CA ALA A 22 4.68 -0.19 11.94
C ALA A 22 4.46 -0.66 13.39
N PRO A 23 3.86 0.17 14.25
CA PRO A 23 3.46 -0.27 15.58
C PRO A 23 2.39 -1.36 15.49
N ASP A 24 2.22 -2.10 16.59
CA ASP A 24 1.06 -2.96 16.77
C ASP A 24 -0.23 -2.14 16.59
N ARG A 25 -1.20 -2.70 15.85
CA ARG A 25 -2.51 -2.10 15.62
C ARG A 25 -3.56 -2.61 16.59
N GLY A 26 -3.22 -3.54 17.47
CA GLY A 26 -4.13 -4.16 18.42
C GLY A 26 -4.96 -5.25 17.76
N TYR A 27 -5.14 -6.35 18.48
CA TYR A 27 -6.00 -7.47 18.11
C TYR A 27 -7.33 -7.39 18.87
N THR A 28 -8.41 -7.06 18.15
CA THR A 28 -9.73 -6.81 18.76
C THR A 28 -10.85 -7.69 18.21
N LEU A 29 -10.51 -8.67 17.37
CA LEU A 29 -11.49 -9.54 16.75
C LEU A 29 -12.04 -10.57 17.75
N ASP A 30 -13.32 -10.90 17.63
CA ASP A 30 -13.90 -12.06 18.31
C ASP A 30 -13.42 -13.38 17.67
N ALA A 31 -13.79 -14.52 18.25
CA ALA A 31 -13.35 -15.83 17.75
C ALA A 31 -13.83 -16.14 16.32
N ALA A 32 -15.05 -15.71 15.94
CA ALA A 32 -15.61 -15.95 14.61
C ALA A 32 -14.95 -15.05 13.56
N GLN A 33 -14.77 -13.76 13.87
CA GLN A 33 -14.06 -12.80 13.04
C GLN A 33 -12.60 -13.21 12.85
N THR A 34 -11.95 -13.72 13.90
CA THR A 34 -10.57 -14.22 13.85
C THR A 34 -10.45 -15.41 12.91
N ALA A 35 -11.34 -16.41 13.04
CA ALA A 35 -11.37 -17.54 12.13
C ALA A 35 -11.61 -17.08 10.68
N MET A 36 -12.45 -16.06 10.48
CA MET A 36 -12.69 -15.48 9.17
C MET A 36 -11.46 -14.73 8.62
N ALA A 37 -10.75 -13.96 9.45
CA ALA A 37 -9.53 -13.26 9.08
C ALA A 37 -8.45 -14.22 8.58
N LEU A 38 -8.27 -15.35 9.28
CA LEU A 38 -7.36 -16.41 8.84
C LEU A 38 -7.79 -17.03 7.51
N LYS A 39 -9.07 -17.38 7.34
CA LYS A 39 -9.60 -17.89 6.06
C LYS A 39 -9.38 -16.88 4.93
N ASN A 40 -9.60 -15.60 5.20
CA ASN A 40 -9.40 -14.52 4.25
C ASN A 40 -7.93 -14.36 3.84
N ALA A 41 -6.97 -14.55 4.74
CA ALA A 41 -5.55 -14.57 4.37
C ALA A 41 -5.18 -15.84 3.59
N LEU A 42 -5.65 -17.00 4.04
CA LEU A 42 -5.36 -18.31 3.43
C LEU A 42 -5.97 -18.49 2.04
N ARG A 43 -6.95 -17.66 1.63
CA ARG A 43 -7.53 -17.69 0.27
C ARG A 43 -6.50 -17.47 -0.84
N TYR A 44 -5.39 -16.81 -0.52
CA TYR A 44 -4.28 -16.56 -1.47
C TYR A 44 -3.27 -17.70 -1.53
N ILE A 45 -3.37 -18.67 -0.63
CA ILE A 45 -2.36 -19.69 -0.38
C ILE A 45 -2.85 -21.05 -0.91
N PRO A 46 -2.00 -21.85 -1.60
CA PRO A 46 -2.31 -23.24 -1.91
C PRO A 46 -2.68 -24.04 -0.65
N LYS A 47 -3.73 -24.88 -0.73
CA LYS A 47 -4.32 -25.57 0.42
C LYS A 47 -3.31 -26.43 1.19
N GLU A 48 -2.37 -27.04 0.48
CA GLU A 48 -1.29 -27.86 1.05
C GLU A 48 -0.35 -27.09 2.01
N LEU A 49 -0.30 -25.76 1.92
CA LEU A 49 0.52 -24.92 2.80
C LEU A 49 -0.28 -24.32 3.97
N HIS A 50 -1.60 -24.55 4.05
CA HIS A 50 -2.47 -23.91 5.05
C HIS A 50 -2.10 -24.31 6.47
N GLU A 51 -1.80 -25.58 6.72
CA GLU A 51 -1.43 -26.08 8.05
C GLU A 51 -0.15 -25.42 8.57
N THR A 52 0.81 -25.16 7.68
CA THR A 52 2.07 -24.49 8.03
C THR A 52 1.90 -22.99 8.23
N LEU A 53 1.10 -22.33 7.38
CA LEU A 53 0.98 -20.87 7.36
C LEU A 53 -0.06 -20.30 8.33
N ALA A 54 -1.10 -21.07 8.67
CA ALA A 54 -2.14 -20.60 9.58
C ALA A 54 -1.60 -20.16 10.96
N PRO A 55 -0.65 -20.90 11.60
CA PRO A 55 -0.02 -20.45 12.84
C PRO A 55 0.76 -19.14 12.68
N GLU A 56 1.48 -18.96 11.57
CA GLU A 56 2.23 -17.73 11.30
C GLU A 56 1.29 -16.53 11.15
N PHE A 57 0.22 -16.68 10.36
CA PHE A 57 -0.78 -15.64 10.19
C PHE A 57 -1.52 -15.33 11.50
N MET A 58 -1.77 -16.35 12.32
CA MET A 58 -2.38 -16.14 13.64
C MET A 58 -1.46 -15.35 14.57
N GLU A 59 -0.15 -15.63 14.54
CA GLU A 59 0.83 -14.92 15.34
C GLU A 59 0.96 -13.45 14.90
N GLU A 60 1.01 -13.20 13.59
CA GLU A 60 0.98 -11.84 13.05
C GLU A 60 -0.29 -11.10 13.47
N LEU A 61 -1.46 -11.73 13.33
CA LEU A 61 -2.73 -11.13 13.73
C LEU A 61 -2.76 -10.77 15.22
N ARG A 62 -2.26 -11.63 16.09
CA ARG A 62 -2.23 -11.38 17.55
C ARG A 62 -1.24 -10.30 17.96
N THR A 63 -0.05 -10.30 17.37
CA THR A 63 1.06 -9.46 17.84
C THR A 63 1.17 -8.13 17.09
N ARG A 64 0.53 -8.02 15.93
CA ARG A 64 0.54 -6.81 15.09
C ARG A 64 -0.85 -6.25 14.83
N GLY A 65 -1.90 -6.98 15.22
CA GLY A 65 -3.27 -6.67 14.85
C GLY A 65 -3.53 -6.84 13.35
N ARG A 66 -2.61 -7.40 12.55
CA ARG A 66 -2.75 -7.49 11.08
C ARG A 66 -2.01 -8.72 10.57
N ILE A 67 -2.51 -9.31 9.49
CA ILE A 67 -1.81 -10.36 8.75
C ILE A 67 -1.11 -9.70 7.55
N TYR A 68 0.19 -9.44 7.67
CA TYR A 68 1.00 -8.90 6.58
C TYR A 68 1.51 -10.01 5.65
N GLY A 69 1.55 -11.25 6.14
CA GLY A 69 2.12 -12.40 5.47
C GLY A 69 3.61 -12.20 5.18
N TYR A 70 4.39 -11.87 6.21
CA TYR A 70 5.81 -11.49 6.06
C TYR A 70 6.59 -12.50 5.24
N ARG A 71 6.31 -13.80 5.38
CA ARG A 71 6.95 -14.86 4.60
C ARG A 71 6.92 -14.61 3.08
N TYR A 72 5.88 -13.95 2.56
CA TYR A 72 5.76 -13.65 1.14
C TYR A 72 6.46 -12.35 0.71
N ARG A 73 7.03 -11.58 1.64
CA ARG A 73 7.81 -10.38 1.32
C ARG A 73 9.07 -10.72 0.52
N PRO A 74 9.39 -10.01 -0.57
CA PRO A 74 10.70 -10.17 -1.23
C PRO A 74 11.86 -9.72 -0.32
N GLN A 75 13.03 -10.35 -0.43
CA GLN A 75 14.20 -9.96 0.34
C GLN A 75 14.74 -8.59 -0.12
N GLY A 76 15.40 -7.88 0.80
CA GLY A 76 16.09 -6.62 0.49
C GLY A 76 15.16 -5.42 0.32
N ASP A 77 15.73 -4.34 -0.20
CA ASP A 77 15.04 -3.07 -0.49
C ASP A 77 14.42 -3.11 -1.90
N LEU A 78 13.15 -2.71 -2.00
CA LEU A 78 12.38 -2.71 -3.23
C LEU A 78 12.60 -1.42 -4.00
N LYS A 79 13.85 -1.10 -4.36
CA LYS A 79 14.11 0.11 -5.15
C LYS A 79 13.48 0.00 -6.53
N ALA A 80 12.85 1.09 -6.97
CA ALA A 80 12.45 1.25 -8.35
C ALA A 80 13.67 1.11 -9.27
N LYS A 81 13.44 0.55 -10.46
CA LYS A 81 14.47 0.23 -11.44
C LYS A 81 14.09 0.85 -12.78
N PRO A 82 15.03 0.97 -13.73
CA PRO A 82 14.70 1.20 -15.13
C PRO A 82 13.56 0.29 -15.61
N ILE A 83 12.62 0.88 -16.36
CA ILE A 83 11.37 0.21 -16.76
C ILE A 83 11.60 -1.05 -17.61
N ASP A 84 12.70 -1.11 -18.35
CA ASP A 84 13.14 -2.22 -19.18
C ASP A 84 13.59 -3.46 -18.37
N GLU A 85 13.95 -3.29 -17.09
CA GLU A 85 14.25 -4.40 -16.19
C GLU A 85 13.00 -5.14 -15.68
N TYR A 86 11.81 -4.57 -15.86
CA TYR A 86 10.56 -5.20 -15.46
C TYR A 86 10.00 -6.12 -16.55
N LYS A 87 9.54 -7.29 -16.12
CA LYS A 87 8.78 -8.22 -16.96
C LYS A 87 7.37 -7.67 -17.18
N GLY A 88 6.82 -7.84 -18.37
CA GLY A 88 5.50 -7.32 -18.73
C GLY A 88 5.21 -7.49 -20.21
N ARG A 89 3.93 -7.65 -20.56
CA ARG A 89 3.48 -7.69 -21.97
C ARG A 89 3.08 -6.33 -22.52
N CYS A 90 2.81 -5.35 -21.66
CA CYS A 90 2.58 -3.95 -22.01
C CYS A 90 3.47 -3.01 -21.17
N ILE A 91 3.65 -1.77 -21.64
CA ILE A 91 4.51 -0.78 -20.97
C ILE A 91 3.90 -0.29 -19.66
N GLU A 92 2.59 -0.15 -19.60
CA GLU A 92 1.86 0.30 -18.40
C GLU A 92 2.00 -0.73 -17.29
N GLY A 93 1.88 -2.03 -17.60
CA GLY A 93 2.11 -3.11 -16.64
C GLY A 93 3.51 -3.05 -16.01
N LYS A 94 4.53 -2.70 -16.80
CA LYS A 94 5.89 -2.46 -16.29
C LYS A 94 5.98 -1.17 -15.48
N ALA A 95 5.37 -0.09 -15.94
CA ALA A 95 5.38 1.20 -15.25
C ALA A 95 4.73 1.11 -13.87
N PHE A 96 3.59 0.43 -13.72
CA PHE A 96 2.96 0.23 -12.41
C PHE A 96 3.86 -0.55 -11.46
N GLN A 97 4.64 -1.52 -11.96
CA GLN A 97 5.61 -2.24 -11.14
C GLN A 97 6.73 -1.34 -10.63
N VAL A 98 7.24 -0.41 -11.45
CA VAL A 98 8.21 0.63 -11.04
C VAL A 98 7.62 1.45 -9.89
N MET A 99 6.39 1.91 -10.05
CA MET A 99 5.76 2.80 -9.07
C MET A 99 5.40 2.11 -7.75
N ILE A 100 4.98 0.84 -7.81
CA ILE A 100 4.75 0.02 -6.62
C ILE A 100 6.05 -0.15 -5.83
N ASP A 101 7.15 -0.49 -6.52
CA ASP A 101 8.45 -0.68 -5.85
C ASP A 101 8.93 0.66 -5.25
N ASN A 102 8.82 1.77 -5.98
CA ASN A 102 9.07 3.11 -5.44
C ASN A 102 8.31 3.40 -4.13
N ASN A 103 7.01 3.09 -4.08
CA ASN A 103 6.18 3.29 -2.89
C ASN A 103 6.59 2.43 -1.69
N LEU A 104 7.38 1.36 -1.90
CA LEU A 104 7.79 0.39 -0.89
C LEU A 104 9.30 0.40 -0.61
N CYS A 105 10.07 1.24 -1.30
CA CYS A 105 11.51 1.31 -1.06
C CYS A 105 11.80 1.97 0.29
N PHE A 106 12.93 1.61 0.90
CA PHE A 106 13.30 2.04 2.26
C PHE A 106 13.51 3.56 2.38
N ASP A 107 13.88 4.21 1.28
CA ASP A 107 14.11 5.66 1.23
C ASP A 107 12.78 6.46 1.16
N ILE A 108 11.65 5.81 0.84
CA ILE A 108 10.36 6.46 0.57
C ILE A 108 9.27 6.02 1.55
N ALA A 109 9.16 4.72 1.83
CA ALA A 109 8.09 4.17 2.64
C ALA A 109 8.34 4.40 4.14
N LEU A 110 7.30 4.80 4.86
CA LEU A 110 7.35 4.97 6.31
C LEU A 110 7.58 3.65 7.06
N TYR A 111 6.84 2.59 6.68
CA TYR A 111 7.01 1.23 7.22
C TYR A 111 7.06 0.22 6.06
N PRO A 112 8.23 0.09 5.38
CA PRO A 112 8.34 -0.67 4.13
C PRO A 112 8.01 -2.15 4.30
N TYR A 113 8.22 -2.72 5.49
CA TYR A 113 7.92 -4.13 5.78
C TYR A 113 6.43 -4.41 5.96
N GLU A 114 5.64 -3.39 6.31
CA GLU A 114 4.19 -3.45 6.52
C GLU A 114 3.41 -2.81 5.37
N LEU A 115 4.08 -2.59 4.24
CA LEU A 115 3.54 -1.97 3.02
C LEU A 115 3.00 -0.55 3.21
N VAL A 116 3.37 0.14 4.29
CA VAL A 116 2.90 1.50 4.60
C VAL A 116 3.85 2.52 3.98
N THR A 117 3.33 3.31 3.05
CA THR A 117 4.10 4.37 2.39
C THR A 117 4.13 5.64 3.24
N TYR A 118 2.99 6.13 3.71
CA TYR A 118 2.92 7.35 4.53
C TYR A 118 1.62 7.44 5.35
N GLY A 119 1.46 8.48 6.16
CA GLY A 119 0.24 8.75 6.91
C GLY A 119 -0.08 7.72 7.99
N GLU A 120 0.95 7.07 8.56
CA GLU A 120 0.90 5.98 9.54
C GLU A 120 0.22 4.69 9.08
N THR A 121 -0.80 4.73 8.23
CA THR A 121 -1.60 3.57 7.80
C THR A 121 -1.82 3.49 6.30
N GLY A 122 -1.35 4.47 5.51
CA GLY A 122 -1.50 4.52 4.06
C GLY A 122 -0.69 3.42 3.38
N GLN A 123 -1.36 2.38 2.87
CA GLN A 123 -0.75 1.15 2.38
C GLN A 123 -0.92 0.94 0.86
N VAL A 124 0.11 0.35 0.24
CA VAL A 124 0.11 -0.05 -1.18
C VAL A 124 -0.92 -1.16 -1.45
N CYS A 125 -0.94 -2.16 -0.59
CA CYS A 125 -1.94 -3.21 -0.48
C CYS A 125 -1.85 -3.82 0.92
N GLN A 126 -2.78 -4.71 1.27
CA GLN A 126 -2.95 -5.14 2.66
C GLN A 126 -1.86 -6.10 3.15
N ASN A 127 -1.35 -6.95 2.26
CA ASN A 127 -0.39 -7.99 2.62
C ASN A 127 0.53 -8.37 1.44
N TRP A 128 1.61 -9.07 1.75
CA TRP A 128 2.60 -9.47 0.77
C TRP A 128 2.12 -10.55 -0.21
N MET A 129 1.09 -11.33 0.14
CA MET A 129 0.45 -12.24 -0.82
C MET A 129 -0.20 -11.45 -1.96
N GLN A 130 -0.94 -10.38 -1.61
CA GLN A 130 -1.53 -9.47 -2.59
C GLN A 130 -0.46 -8.79 -3.43
N TYR A 131 0.63 -8.28 -2.83
CA TYR A 131 1.75 -7.71 -3.58
C TYR A 131 2.26 -8.69 -4.65
N ARG A 132 2.55 -9.93 -4.27
CA ARG A 132 3.07 -10.96 -5.20
C ARG A 132 2.09 -11.23 -6.35
N LEU A 133 0.80 -11.36 -6.04
CA LEU A 133 -0.23 -11.57 -7.06
C LEU A 133 -0.37 -10.36 -7.98
N ILE A 134 -0.37 -9.13 -7.44
CA ILE A 134 -0.41 -7.90 -8.23
C ILE A 134 0.76 -7.89 -9.22
N LYS A 135 1.99 -8.16 -8.77
CA LYS A 135 3.16 -8.21 -9.68
C LYS A 135 2.96 -9.27 -10.77
N GLN A 136 2.50 -10.49 -10.43
CA GLN A 136 2.22 -11.54 -11.42
C GLN A 136 1.14 -11.14 -12.44
N TYR A 137 0.07 -10.48 -11.99
CA TYR A 137 -0.96 -9.96 -12.88
C TYR A 137 -0.40 -8.88 -13.83
N LEU A 138 0.40 -7.95 -13.32
CA LEU A 138 1.03 -6.89 -14.12
C LEU A 138 2.05 -7.43 -15.14
N GLU A 139 2.72 -8.54 -14.83
CA GLU A 139 3.65 -9.20 -15.77
C GLU A 139 2.93 -9.80 -17.00
N VAL A 140 1.67 -10.22 -16.85
CA VAL A 140 0.90 -10.85 -17.94
C VAL A 140 -0.21 -9.98 -18.52
N LEU A 141 -0.46 -8.80 -17.92
CA LEU A 141 -1.41 -7.80 -18.39
C LEU A 141 -1.10 -7.39 -19.83
N THR A 142 -2.13 -7.40 -20.67
CA THR A 142 -2.07 -7.00 -22.08
C THR A 142 -2.81 -5.68 -22.32
N ASP A 143 -2.69 -5.13 -23.52
CA ASP A 143 -3.32 -3.86 -23.93
C ASP A 143 -4.85 -3.96 -24.05
N ASP A 144 -5.41 -5.16 -24.13
CA ASP A 144 -6.85 -5.42 -24.21
C ASP A 144 -7.44 -5.88 -22.86
N GLN A 145 -6.74 -5.63 -21.76
CA GLN A 145 -7.15 -6.02 -20.41
C GLN A 145 -7.07 -4.87 -19.41
N THR A 146 -7.85 -4.97 -18.35
CA THR A 146 -7.79 -4.10 -17.17
C THR A 146 -7.70 -4.97 -15.92
N LEU A 147 -6.71 -4.70 -15.07
CA LEU A 147 -6.60 -5.28 -13.74
C LEU A 147 -7.49 -4.49 -12.78
N VAL A 148 -8.39 -5.20 -12.09
CA VAL A 148 -9.23 -4.59 -11.04
C VAL A 148 -8.65 -4.93 -9.67
N ILE A 149 -8.40 -3.90 -8.87
CA ILE A 149 -7.91 -3.98 -7.50
C ILE A 149 -8.98 -3.47 -6.54
N GLU A 150 -9.34 -4.30 -5.57
CA GLU A 150 -10.31 -3.99 -4.53
C GLU A 150 -9.60 -3.94 -3.18
N SER A 151 -9.31 -2.73 -2.69
CA SER A 151 -8.61 -2.54 -1.41
C SER A 151 -7.34 -3.39 -1.30
N GLY A 152 -6.50 -3.33 -2.32
CA GLY A 152 -5.28 -4.13 -2.43
C GLY A 152 -5.48 -5.57 -2.92
N HIS A 153 -6.69 -6.14 -2.89
CA HIS A 153 -6.94 -7.45 -3.48
C HIS A 153 -6.97 -7.37 -5.01
N PRO A 154 -6.10 -8.11 -5.74
CA PRO A 154 -6.23 -8.20 -7.19
C PRO A 154 -7.37 -9.14 -7.55
N LEU A 155 -8.54 -8.57 -7.85
CA LEU A 155 -9.74 -9.32 -8.20
C LEU A 155 -9.52 -10.13 -9.48
N GLY A 156 -8.84 -9.53 -10.47
CA GLY A 156 -8.45 -10.22 -11.70
C GLY A 156 -8.32 -9.31 -12.91
N LEU A 157 -8.05 -9.95 -14.05
CA LEU A 157 -7.96 -9.31 -15.37
C LEU A 157 -9.28 -9.46 -16.11
N PHE A 158 -9.81 -8.34 -16.59
CA PHE A 158 -11.04 -8.28 -17.36
C PHE A 158 -10.76 -7.74 -18.75
N LYS A 159 -11.46 -8.27 -19.76
CA LYS A 159 -11.34 -7.76 -21.13
C LYS A 159 -11.76 -6.28 -21.17
N SER A 160 -10.93 -5.46 -21.79
CA SER A 160 -11.19 -4.05 -22.04
C SER A 160 -10.67 -3.64 -23.42
N LYS A 161 -10.61 -2.33 -23.69
CA LYS A 161 -10.13 -1.75 -24.95
C LYS A 161 -8.76 -1.08 -24.73
N PRO A 162 -7.90 -0.93 -25.76
CA PRO A 162 -6.60 -0.27 -25.62
C PRO A 162 -6.63 1.10 -24.94
N GLU A 163 -7.70 1.88 -25.09
CA GLU A 163 -7.82 3.23 -24.50
C GLU A 163 -8.36 3.20 -23.05
N ALA A 164 -8.76 2.04 -22.54
CA ALA A 164 -9.21 1.91 -21.16
C ALA A 164 -8.03 1.97 -20.17
N PRO A 165 -8.27 2.37 -18.91
CA PRO A 165 -7.27 2.23 -17.87
C PRO A 165 -6.78 0.79 -17.76
N ARG A 166 -5.47 0.60 -17.68
CA ARG A 166 -4.83 -0.72 -17.51
C ARG A 166 -5.02 -1.27 -16.09
N VAL A 167 -5.24 -0.40 -15.10
CA VAL A 167 -5.57 -0.77 -13.72
C VAL A 167 -6.68 0.15 -13.20
N ILE A 168 -7.66 -0.41 -12.50
CA ILE A 168 -8.66 0.31 -11.71
C ILE A 168 -8.48 -0.09 -10.25
N ILE A 169 -8.33 0.90 -9.36
CA ILE A 169 -8.07 0.67 -7.95
C ILE A 169 -9.15 1.35 -7.11
N THR A 170 -9.73 0.60 -6.18
CA THR A 170 -10.48 1.16 -5.05
C THR A 170 -9.73 0.87 -3.75
N ASN A 171 -9.80 1.76 -2.77
CA ASN A 171 -9.19 1.56 -1.45
C ASN A 171 -10.16 2.01 -0.37
N ALA A 172 -10.47 1.11 0.57
CA ALA A 172 -11.34 1.34 1.72
C ALA A 172 -12.70 1.97 1.36
N MET A 173 -13.30 1.56 0.25
CA MET A 173 -14.69 1.93 -0.07
C MET A 173 -15.64 1.18 0.88
N MET A 174 -16.26 1.92 1.81
CA MET A 174 -17.17 1.38 2.81
C MET A 174 -18.61 1.84 2.51
N VAL A 175 -19.60 1.04 2.91
CA VAL A 175 -20.99 1.49 2.94
C VAL A 175 -21.11 2.54 4.04
N GLY A 176 -21.75 3.69 3.77
CA GLY A 176 -21.69 4.87 4.65
C GLY A 176 -22.08 4.64 6.11
N LEU A 177 -22.99 3.70 6.41
CA LEU A 177 -23.34 3.32 7.79
C LEU A 177 -22.13 2.75 8.57
N TYR A 178 -21.23 2.06 7.88
CA TYR A 178 -20.02 1.42 8.41
C TYR A 178 -18.74 2.20 8.08
N ASP A 179 -18.85 3.39 7.50
CA ASP A 179 -17.70 4.27 7.21
C ASP A 179 -17.29 5.04 8.47
N ASN A 180 -16.82 4.30 9.46
CA ASN A 180 -16.33 4.82 10.73
C ASN A 180 -15.06 4.05 11.17
N GLN A 181 -14.32 4.63 12.10
CA GLN A 181 -13.01 4.12 12.49
C GLN A 181 -13.06 2.70 13.08
N GLN A 182 -14.12 2.36 13.84
CA GLN A 182 -14.26 1.06 14.48
C GLN A 182 -14.51 -0.06 13.47
N ASP A 183 -15.47 0.15 12.56
CA ASP A 183 -15.80 -0.82 11.52
C ASP A 183 -14.68 -0.94 10.49
N TRP A 184 -14.06 0.18 10.10
CA TRP A 184 -12.85 0.16 9.27
C TRP A 184 -11.73 -0.64 9.94
N HIS A 185 -11.48 -0.43 11.23
CA HIS A 185 -10.42 -1.14 11.95
C HIS A 185 -10.67 -2.65 11.97
N THR A 186 -11.92 -3.07 12.17
CA THR A 186 -12.34 -4.47 12.09
C THR A 186 -12.16 -5.03 10.67
N ALA A 187 -12.59 -4.29 9.64
CA ALA A 187 -12.45 -4.67 8.24
C ALA A 187 -10.97 -4.83 7.80
N MET A 188 -10.09 -3.96 8.27
CA MET A 188 -8.64 -4.08 8.06
C MET A 188 -8.05 -5.33 8.73
N GLN A 189 -8.43 -5.63 9.98
CA GLN A 189 -8.01 -6.86 10.68
C GLN A 189 -8.50 -8.11 9.97
N MET A 190 -9.73 -8.09 9.45
CA MET A 190 -10.37 -9.21 8.78
C MET A 190 -9.88 -9.46 7.36
N GLY A 191 -9.03 -8.62 6.79
CA GLY A 191 -8.52 -8.87 5.44
C GLY A 191 -9.44 -8.35 4.31
N VAL A 192 -10.31 -7.37 4.58
CA VAL A 192 -11.37 -6.93 3.64
C VAL A 192 -11.41 -5.42 3.36
N ALA A 193 -10.54 -4.63 4.00
CA ALA A 193 -10.31 -3.22 3.67
C ALA A 193 -8.81 -2.89 3.67
N ASN A 194 -8.42 -1.87 2.90
CA ASN A 194 -7.06 -1.33 2.84
C ASN A 194 -7.14 0.19 2.75
N TYR A 195 -6.60 0.91 3.73
CA TYR A 195 -6.50 2.36 3.65
C TYR A 195 -5.33 2.77 2.75
N GLY A 196 -5.63 3.13 1.51
CA GLY A 196 -4.61 3.52 0.52
C GLY A 196 -4.17 4.98 0.60
N GLN A 197 -4.73 5.75 1.53
CA GLN A 197 -4.72 7.21 1.50
C GLN A 197 -4.91 7.78 0.07
N MET A 198 -4.09 8.74 -0.37
CA MET A 198 -4.18 9.30 -1.74
C MET A 198 -3.23 8.59 -2.70
N THR A 199 -1.93 8.59 -2.40
CA THR A 199 -0.89 8.14 -3.35
C THR A 199 -0.20 6.83 -2.93
N ALA A 200 -0.49 6.30 -1.73
CA ALA A 200 0.06 5.04 -1.26
C ALA A 200 -0.58 3.86 -2.00
N GLY A 201 -1.90 3.72 -1.88
CA GLY A 201 -2.69 2.71 -2.58
C GLY A 201 -2.97 3.05 -4.05
N GLY A 202 -2.70 4.29 -4.47
CA GLY A 202 -2.72 4.71 -5.88
C GLY A 202 -1.38 4.49 -6.61
N TRP A 203 -0.35 4.00 -5.91
CA TRP A 203 0.98 3.69 -6.45
C TRP A 203 1.62 4.87 -7.18
N MET A 204 1.66 6.04 -6.52
CA MET A 204 2.22 7.26 -7.13
C MET A 204 2.79 8.25 -6.11
N TYR A 205 3.26 7.76 -4.96
CA TYR A 205 3.90 8.62 -3.96
C TYR A 205 5.36 8.86 -4.37
N ILE A 206 5.83 10.09 -4.27
CA ILE A 206 7.17 10.51 -4.75
C ILE A 206 8.02 11.14 -3.64
N GLY A 207 7.74 10.79 -2.39
CA GLY A 207 8.40 11.40 -1.24
C GLY A 207 7.87 12.79 -0.89
N PRO A 208 8.63 13.56 -0.09
CA PRO A 208 8.14 14.79 0.53
C PRO A 208 8.07 16.00 -0.41
N GLN A 209 8.59 15.91 -1.64
CA GLN A 209 8.61 17.05 -2.57
C GLN A 209 7.21 17.65 -2.80
N GLY A 210 6.18 16.79 -2.88
CA GLY A 210 4.80 17.24 -3.07
C GLY A 210 4.31 18.14 -1.92
N ILE A 211 4.55 17.72 -0.67
CA ILE A 211 4.13 18.49 0.50
C ILE A 211 4.98 19.74 0.69
N VAL A 212 6.29 19.68 0.42
CA VAL A 212 7.17 20.86 0.48
C VAL A 212 6.69 21.95 -0.49
N HIS A 213 6.37 21.59 -1.74
CA HIS A 213 5.81 22.53 -2.71
C HIS A 213 4.43 23.07 -2.28
N GLY A 214 3.57 22.23 -1.73
CA GLY A 214 2.27 22.63 -1.19
C GLY A 214 2.36 23.63 -0.03
N THR A 215 3.22 23.34 0.95
CA THR A 215 3.47 24.19 2.11
C THR A 215 4.09 25.52 1.70
N PHE A 216 5.06 25.50 0.77
CA PHE A 216 5.63 26.71 0.17
C PHE A 216 4.54 27.64 -0.40
N ASN A 217 3.65 27.11 -1.24
CA ASN A 217 2.57 27.88 -1.84
C ASN A 217 1.55 28.37 -0.79
N THR A 218 1.26 27.54 0.22
CA THR A 218 0.37 27.91 1.33
C THR A 218 0.90 29.14 2.08
N LEU A 219 2.19 29.13 2.43
CA LEU A 219 2.81 30.23 3.16
C LEU A 219 2.85 31.52 2.33
N LEU A 220 3.19 31.45 1.04
CA LEU A 220 3.17 32.61 0.17
C LEU A 220 1.77 33.21 0.02
N ASN A 221 0.75 32.37 -0.18
CA ASN A 221 -0.63 32.83 -0.29
C ASN A 221 -1.17 33.39 1.04
N ALA A 222 -0.81 32.81 2.18
CA ALA A 222 -1.13 33.37 3.48
C ALA A 222 -0.50 34.76 3.67
N GLY A 223 0.76 34.94 3.26
CA GLY A 223 1.43 36.25 3.26
C GLY A 223 0.69 37.30 2.41
N ARG A 224 0.29 36.93 1.20
CA ARG A 224 -0.48 37.81 0.30
C ARG A 224 -1.83 38.19 0.89
N LEU A 225 -2.60 37.20 1.34
CA LEU A 225 -3.98 37.38 1.80
C LEU A 225 -4.08 38.04 3.17
N LYS A 226 -3.16 37.75 4.09
CA LYS A 226 -3.27 38.16 5.51
C LYS A 226 -2.31 39.27 5.90
N LEU A 227 -1.17 39.39 5.22
CA LEU A 227 -0.16 40.42 5.51
C LEU A 227 -0.09 41.50 4.41
N GLY A 228 -0.92 41.39 3.36
CA GLY A 228 -0.95 42.35 2.25
C GLY A 228 0.34 42.37 1.42
N ILE A 229 1.10 41.28 1.43
CA ILE A 229 2.38 41.21 0.71
C ILE A 229 2.08 41.21 -0.80
N PRO A 230 2.75 42.06 -1.61
CA PRO A 230 2.60 42.06 -3.07
C PRO A 230 2.89 40.70 -3.71
N GLN A 231 2.34 40.46 -4.90
CA GLN A 231 2.54 39.19 -5.63
C GLN A 231 4.01 38.91 -5.94
N ASP A 232 4.78 39.95 -6.19
CA ASP A 232 6.22 40.01 -6.46
C ASP A 232 7.07 40.23 -5.20
N GLY A 233 6.45 40.24 -4.01
CA GLY A 233 7.13 40.33 -2.71
C GLY A 233 7.49 38.96 -2.10
N ASP A 234 8.08 39.00 -0.92
CA ASP A 234 8.47 37.81 -0.16
C ASP A 234 8.14 37.92 1.34
N LEU A 235 8.40 36.83 2.09
CA LEU A 235 8.11 36.71 3.51
C LEU A 235 9.27 37.18 4.41
N ARG A 236 10.27 37.91 3.90
CA ARG A 236 11.42 38.36 4.73
C ARG A 236 10.94 39.20 5.92
N GLY A 237 11.54 38.93 7.08
CA GLY A 237 11.19 39.61 8.34
C GLY A 237 9.85 39.17 8.95
N ARG A 238 9.18 38.14 8.42
CA ARG A 238 7.96 37.58 9.00
C ARG A 238 8.29 36.34 9.82
N LEU A 239 7.65 36.21 10.99
CA LEU A 239 7.74 35.03 11.84
C LEU A 239 6.58 34.09 11.53
N PHE A 240 6.90 32.82 11.28
CA PHE A 240 5.93 31.73 11.16
C PHE A 240 6.11 30.77 12.34
N VAL A 241 5.01 30.45 13.02
CA VAL A 241 4.99 29.52 14.16
C VAL A 241 4.13 28.32 13.76
N SER A 242 4.67 27.12 13.92
CA SER A 242 4.00 25.85 13.59
C SER A 242 4.48 24.73 14.51
N SER A 243 3.83 23.57 14.44
CA SER A 243 4.15 22.38 15.21
C SER A 243 3.88 21.11 14.40
N GLY A 244 4.59 20.03 14.75
CA GLY A 244 4.57 18.76 14.02
C GLY A 244 5.70 18.68 12.97
N LEU A 245 6.66 17.78 13.19
CA LEU A 245 7.76 17.48 12.26
C LEU A 245 7.69 16.01 11.82
N GLY A 246 6.50 15.60 11.37
CA GLY A 246 6.22 14.26 10.84
C GLY A 246 6.60 14.12 9.36
N GLY A 247 5.96 13.18 8.65
CA GLY A 247 6.21 12.98 7.21
C GLY A 247 5.60 14.04 6.27
N MET A 248 4.65 14.83 6.77
CA MET A 248 4.04 16.01 6.14
C MET A 248 3.99 17.13 7.18
#